data_AF-A0A956MMJ6-F1
#
_entry.id   AF-A0A956MMJ6-F1
#
_cell.length_a   1.000
_cell.length_b   1.000
_cell.length_c   1.000
_cell.angle_alpha   90.00
_cell.angle_beta   90.00
_cell.angle_gamma   90.00
#
_symmetry.space_group_name_H-M   'P 1'
#
loop_
_entity.id
_entity.type
_entity.pdbx_description
1 polymer ?
#
loop_
_entity_poly.entity_id
_entity_poly.type
_entity_poly.pdbx_seq_one_letter_code
_entity_poly.pdbx_strand_id
1 'polypeptide(L)'
;EVGAFTGLVAADERTVEFLVNERGMDADKARALAAGMQSDPDAEYVKVIEIDAASVRPMAALPGDPGNGLYVDELGSEPIRIDIAYAGSCTAGKKEDMDMYARVFREARAQGLRIHPDVRCYIQCGSIEVREYCRRQGYLELFEAMGAEFIEPGCGACINAGPGVTAAPGDVSISSQNRNFPGRSGPGQLYLGSPYTVAASAVAGAVVEWVPGEPIRPVPAREPQPA
;
A
#
# COMPACT_ATOMS: atom_id res chain seq x y z
N GLU A 1 1.76 -10.22 10.43
CA GLU A 1 1.56 -11.63 10.01
C GLU A 1 2.57 -12.60 10.62
N VAL A 2 3.05 -12.35 11.85
CA VAL A 2 4.10 -13.17 12.50
C VAL A 2 3.54 -14.19 13.50
N GLY A 3 2.24 -14.52 13.40
CA GLY A 3 1.55 -15.41 14.33
C GLY A 3 1.27 -14.81 15.73
N ALA A 4 1.46 -13.50 15.91
CA ALA A 4 1.14 -12.82 17.17
C ALA A 4 -0.37 -12.85 17.45
N PHE A 5 -0.74 -12.92 18.74
CA PHE A 5 -2.14 -12.88 19.16
C PHE A 5 -2.82 -11.54 18.82
N THR A 6 -2.12 -10.43 19.08
CA THR A 6 -2.54 -9.07 18.71
C THR A 6 -1.32 -8.14 18.68
N GLY A 7 -1.48 -6.96 18.07
CA GLY A 7 -0.54 -5.85 18.16
C GLY A 7 -1.21 -4.67 18.85
N LEU A 8 -0.48 -4.00 19.75
CA LEU A 8 -0.93 -2.81 20.48
C LEU A 8 0.10 -1.71 20.32
N VAL A 9 -0.39 -0.47 20.25
CA VAL A 9 0.43 0.74 20.26
C VAL A 9 -0.05 1.57 21.44
N ALA A 10 0.88 2.08 22.26
CA ALA A 10 0.55 2.92 23.40
C ALA A 10 -0.16 4.20 22.93
N ALA A 11 -1.17 4.63 23.68
CA ALA A 11 -1.91 5.85 23.31
C ALA A 11 -1.04 7.09 23.51
N ASP A 12 -1.22 8.06 22.64
CA ASP A 12 -0.51 9.33 22.59
C ASP A 12 -1.43 10.47 22.13
N GLU A 13 -0.90 11.67 21.91
CA GLU A 13 -1.71 12.81 21.44
C GLU A 13 -2.28 12.55 20.03
N ARG A 14 -1.62 11.77 19.17
CA ARG A 14 -2.18 11.38 17.86
C ARG A 14 -3.43 10.53 18.01
N THR A 15 -3.45 9.65 19.02
CA THR A 15 -4.63 8.88 19.37
C THR A 15 -5.78 9.79 19.80
N VAL A 16 -5.50 10.81 20.61
CA VAL A 16 -6.49 11.83 21.03
C VAL A 16 -7.00 12.62 19.83
N GLU A 17 -6.11 13.13 18.98
CA GLU A 17 -6.44 13.88 17.76
C GLU A 17 -7.36 13.06 16.84
N PHE A 18 -7.06 11.77 16.65
CA PHE A 18 -7.91 10.87 15.87
C PHE A 18 -9.31 10.73 16.48
N LEU A 19 -9.41 10.47 17.79
CA LEU A 19 -10.71 10.35 18.46
C LEU A 19 -11.55 11.63 18.36
N VAL A 20 -10.92 12.80 18.44
CA VAL A 20 -11.62 14.08 18.32
C VAL A 20 -12.05 14.34 16.87
N ASN A 21 -11.09 14.32 15.95
CA ASN A 21 -11.31 14.78 14.57
C ASN A 21 -12.10 13.77 13.73
N GLU A 22 -11.86 12.47 13.94
CA GLU A 22 -12.39 11.40 13.10
C GLU A 22 -13.59 10.71 13.76
N ARG A 23 -13.68 10.73 15.09
CA ARG A 23 -14.78 10.11 15.84
C ARG A 23 -15.71 11.12 16.53
N GLY A 24 -15.41 12.41 16.46
CA GLY A 24 -16.23 13.48 17.06
C GLY A 24 -16.27 13.45 18.58
N MET A 25 -15.26 12.85 19.23
CA MET A 25 -15.19 12.78 20.68
C MET A 25 -14.83 14.15 21.26
N ASP A 26 -15.40 14.47 22.42
CA ASP A 26 -14.96 15.63 23.20
C ASP A 26 -13.48 15.48 23.60
N ALA A 27 -12.72 16.57 23.49
CA ALA A 27 -11.27 16.54 23.65
C ALA A 27 -10.83 16.13 25.06
N ASP A 28 -11.52 16.60 26.10
CA ASP A 28 -11.17 16.27 27.48
C ASP A 28 -11.51 14.80 27.78
N LYS A 29 -12.63 14.29 27.23
CA LYS A 29 -12.95 12.85 27.30
C LYS A 29 -11.94 11.99 26.57
N ALA A 30 -11.50 12.39 25.37
CA ALA A 30 -10.51 11.65 24.60
C ALA A 30 -9.17 11.58 25.34
N ARG A 31 -8.70 12.69 25.94
CA ARG A 31 -7.50 12.71 26.77
C ARG A 31 -7.63 11.86 28.02
N ALA A 32 -8.77 11.94 28.70
CA ALA A 32 -9.02 11.12 29.89
C ALA A 32 -9.03 9.62 29.55
N LEU A 33 -9.52 9.24 28.37
CA LEU A 33 -9.48 7.85 27.90
C LEU A 33 -8.04 7.39 27.59
N ALA A 34 -7.24 8.22 26.91
CA ALA A 34 -5.87 7.88 26.55
C ALA A 34 -4.89 7.91 27.73
N ALA A 35 -5.22 8.62 28.81
CA ALA A 35 -4.37 8.77 29.98
C ALA A 35 -4.09 7.41 30.66
N GLY A 36 -2.81 7.10 30.86
CA GLY A 36 -2.38 5.85 31.50
C GLY A 36 -2.44 4.62 30.59
N MET A 37 -2.79 4.76 29.30
CA MET A 37 -2.73 3.67 28.32
C MET A 37 -1.30 3.45 27.77
N GLN A 38 -0.33 3.42 28.66
CA GLN A 38 1.08 3.12 28.38
C GLN A 38 1.52 1.93 29.24
N SER A 39 2.59 1.25 28.84
CA SER A 39 3.20 0.24 29.69
C SER A 39 3.83 0.91 30.92
N ASP A 40 3.80 0.21 32.06
CA ASP A 40 4.52 0.65 33.26
C ASP A 40 6.04 0.70 32.98
N PRO A 41 6.81 1.61 33.59
CA PRO A 41 8.24 1.75 33.35
C PRO A 41 9.07 0.49 33.64
N ASP A 42 8.59 -0.40 34.51
CA ASP A 42 9.20 -1.67 34.91
C ASP A 42 8.53 -2.90 34.26
N ALA A 43 7.70 -2.70 33.23
CA ALA A 43 7.07 -3.80 32.50
C ALA A 43 8.13 -4.74 31.87
N GLU A 44 7.99 -6.03 32.13
CA GLU A 44 8.87 -7.06 31.58
C GLU A 44 8.37 -7.56 30.21
N TYR A 45 9.29 -7.67 29.24
CA TYR A 45 9.00 -8.21 27.92
C TYR A 45 9.81 -9.48 27.69
N VAL A 46 9.15 -10.55 27.22
CA VAL A 46 9.81 -11.81 26.85
C VAL A 46 10.88 -11.60 25.77
N LYS A 47 10.66 -10.62 24.89
CA LYS A 47 11.60 -10.21 23.85
C LYS A 47 11.42 -8.73 23.53
N VAL A 48 12.53 -7.99 23.47
CA VAL A 48 12.58 -6.62 22.96
C VAL A 48 13.24 -6.65 21.58
N ILE A 49 12.64 -5.97 20.62
CA ILE A 49 13.19 -5.79 19.27
C ILE A 49 13.31 -4.29 19.04
N GLU A 50 14.54 -3.80 18.91
CA GLU A 50 14.81 -2.39 18.64
C GLU A 50 14.98 -2.19 17.14
N ILE A 51 14.27 -1.21 16.57
CA ILE A 51 14.29 -0.89 15.15
C ILE A 51 14.55 0.62 15.02
N ASP A 52 15.64 0.99 14.36
CA ASP A 52 15.88 2.36 13.95
C ASP A 52 15.06 2.68 12.70
N ALA A 53 13.99 3.45 12.87
CA ALA A 53 13.10 3.86 11.78
C ALA A 53 13.82 4.63 10.67
N ALA A 54 14.90 5.36 10.98
CA ALA A 54 15.66 6.12 9.97
C ALA A 54 16.46 5.20 9.04
N SER A 55 16.75 3.97 9.47
CA SER A 55 17.45 2.97 8.66
C SER A 55 16.52 2.18 7.72
N VAL A 56 15.20 2.28 7.90
CA VAL A 56 14.23 1.51 7.12
C VAL A 56 14.13 2.08 5.71
N ARG A 57 14.61 1.30 4.74
CA ARG A 57 14.50 1.57 3.30
C ARG A 57 13.22 0.95 2.72
N PRO A 58 12.77 1.35 1.52
CA PRO A 58 11.66 0.69 0.83
C PRO A 58 11.89 -0.81 0.68
N MET A 59 10.88 -1.61 1.05
CA MET A 59 10.92 -3.06 0.98
C MET A 59 9.78 -3.63 0.14
N ALA A 60 10.00 -4.82 -0.40
CA ALA A 60 8.97 -5.65 -0.98
C ALA A 60 9.01 -7.07 -0.39
N ALA A 61 7.85 -7.61 0.01
CA ALA A 61 7.74 -9.03 0.34
C ALA A 61 7.58 -9.82 -0.96
N LEU A 62 8.41 -10.85 -1.14
CA LEU A 62 8.40 -11.75 -2.28
C LEU A 62 7.20 -12.72 -2.20
N PRO A 63 6.74 -13.30 -3.31
CA PRO A 63 5.62 -14.24 -3.33
C PRO A 63 5.76 -15.40 -2.34
N GLY A 64 4.64 -15.76 -1.71
CA GLY A 64 4.50 -16.97 -0.90
C GLY A 64 4.52 -16.77 0.61
N ASP A 65 5.24 -15.76 1.13
CA ASP A 65 5.34 -15.50 2.56
C ASP A 65 5.51 -14.00 2.84
N PRO A 66 4.64 -13.34 3.63
CA PRO A 66 4.80 -11.92 3.95
C PRO A 66 6.06 -11.59 4.78
N GLY A 67 6.71 -12.60 5.37
CA GLY A 67 7.93 -12.46 6.18
C GLY A 67 9.24 -12.48 5.38
N ASN A 68 9.22 -12.74 4.07
CA ASN A 68 10.42 -12.85 3.23
C ASN A 68 10.85 -11.51 2.58
N GLY A 69 10.59 -10.40 3.27
CA GLY A 69 10.85 -9.05 2.75
C GLY A 69 12.32 -8.79 2.42
N LEU A 70 12.55 -8.21 1.24
CA LEU A 70 13.84 -7.68 0.81
C LEU A 70 13.73 -6.18 0.56
N TYR A 71 14.86 -5.47 0.64
CA TYR A 71 14.91 -4.10 0.17
C TYR A 71 14.74 -4.06 -1.36
N VAL A 72 14.04 -3.05 -1.86
CA VAL A 72 13.69 -3.00 -3.28
C VAL A 72 14.94 -2.89 -4.17
N ASP A 73 15.97 -2.20 -3.70
CA ASP A 73 17.27 -2.08 -4.35
C ASP A 73 18.14 -3.36 -4.28
N GLU A 74 17.68 -4.40 -3.59
CA GLU A 74 18.34 -5.71 -3.47
C GLU A 74 17.63 -6.82 -4.28
N LEU A 75 16.55 -6.50 -5.00
CA LEU A 75 15.76 -7.49 -5.77
C LEU A 75 16.48 -8.04 -7.02
N GLY A 76 17.69 -7.58 -7.30
CA GLY A 76 18.51 -7.98 -8.45
C GLY A 76 18.48 -6.97 -9.59
N SER A 77 19.28 -7.23 -10.63
CA SER A 77 19.43 -6.32 -11.79
C SER A 77 18.33 -6.45 -12.83
N GLU A 78 17.65 -7.59 -12.88
CA GLU A 78 16.58 -7.84 -13.84
C GLU A 78 15.25 -7.27 -13.32
N PRO A 79 14.55 -6.40 -14.07
CA PRO A 79 13.29 -5.83 -13.63
C PRO A 79 12.22 -6.90 -13.38
N ILE A 80 11.67 -6.93 -12.18
CA ILE A 80 10.50 -7.74 -11.85
C ILE A 80 9.27 -7.05 -12.44
N ARG A 81 8.96 -7.37 -13.70
CA ARG A 81 7.80 -6.81 -14.41
C ARG A 81 6.50 -7.23 -13.73
N ILE A 82 5.54 -6.31 -13.69
CA ILE A 82 4.22 -6.56 -13.11
C ILE A 82 3.12 -6.43 -14.18
N ASP A 83 2.02 -7.14 -13.96
CA ASP A 83 0.81 -7.10 -14.78
C ASP A 83 -0.33 -6.37 -14.05
N ILE A 84 -0.32 -6.40 -12.73
CA ILE A 84 -1.35 -5.82 -11.87
C ILE A 84 -0.70 -5.03 -10.73
N ALA A 85 -1.19 -3.81 -10.50
CA ALA A 85 -0.92 -3.05 -9.29
C ALA A 85 -2.22 -2.84 -8.51
N TYR A 86 -2.30 -3.34 -7.28
CA TYR A 86 -3.48 -3.20 -6.43
C TYR A 86 -3.17 -2.28 -5.23
N ALA A 87 -3.59 -1.03 -5.34
CA ALA A 87 -3.43 -0.02 -4.30
C ALA A 87 -4.69 0.03 -3.42
N GLY A 88 -4.52 -0.03 -2.09
CA GLY A 88 -5.64 -0.09 -1.14
C GLY A 88 -5.64 -1.33 -0.26
N SER A 89 -6.85 -1.76 0.13
CA SER A 89 -7.20 -2.74 1.18
C SER A 89 -7.42 -2.12 2.57
N CYS A 90 -7.86 -2.93 3.54
CA CYS A 90 -7.96 -2.50 4.93
C CYS A 90 -6.60 -2.05 5.53
N THR A 91 -5.49 -2.59 5.01
CA THR A 91 -4.14 -2.27 5.50
C THR A 91 -3.65 -0.93 4.95
N ALA A 92 -3.98 -0.59 3.71
CA ALA A 92 -3.42 0.57 3.00
C ALA A 92 -4.48 1.40 2.26
N GLY A 93 -5.68 1.51 2.84
CA GLY A 93 -6.82 2.20 2.26
C GLY A 93 -7.31 3.41 3.08
N LYS A 94 -6.48 3.97 3.95
CA LYS A 94 -6.82 5.13 4.81
C LYS A 94 -6.54 6.44 4.09
N LYS A 95 -6.92 7.58 4.70
CA LYS A 95 -6.73 8.92 4.11
C LYS A 95 -5.26 9.17 3.81
N GLU A 96 -4.39 8.84 4.75
CA GLU A 96 -2.94 9.01 4.64
C GLU A 96 -2.36 8.13 3.52
N ASP A 97 -2.82 6.88 3.39
CA ASP A 97 -2.39 5.99 2.31
C ASP A 97 -2.78 6.57 0.93
N MET A 98 -3.99 7.15 0.83
CA MET A 98 -4.46 7.81 -0.40
C MET A 98 -3.65 9.05 -0.73
N ASP A 99 -3.20 9.81 0.28
CA ASP A 99 -2.26 10.92 0.09
C ASP A 99 -0.92 10.43 -0.47
N MET A 100 -0.43 9.27 -0.01
CA MET A 100 0.81 8.66 -0.51
C MET A 100 0.68 8.28 -1.99
N TYR A 101 -0.39 7.57 -2.38
CA TYR A 101 -0.62 7.23 -3.80
C TYR A 101 -0.74 8.49 -4.67
N ALA A 102 -1.54 9.46 -4.23
CA ALA A 102 -1.75 10.71 -4.96
C ALA A 102 -0.45 11.51 -5.13
N ARG A 103 0.44 11.48 -4.13
CA ARG A 103 1.75 12.14 -4.20
C ARG A 103 2.61 11.56 -5.32
N VAL A 104 2.75 10.23 -5.37
CA VAL A 104 3.52 9.56 -6.44
C VAL A 104 2.92 9.84 -7.81
N PHE A 105 1.60 9.72 -7.94
CA PHE A 105 0.92 9.93 -9.21
C PHE A 105 0.97 11.37 -9.72
N ARG A 106 0.89 12.38 -8.82
CA ARG A 106 1.11 13.78 -9.19
C ARG A 106 2.51 14.00 -9.74
N GLU A 107 3.52 13.42 -9.10
CA GLU A 107 4.91 13.53 -9.52
C GLU A 107 5.14 12.84 -10.86
N ALA A 108 4.67 11.61 -11.03
CA ALA A 108 4.69 10.89 -12.30
C ALA A 108 4.01 11.71 -13.42
N ARG A 109 2.83 12.26 -13.14
CA ARG A 109 2.10 13.10 -14.10
C ARG A 109 2.88 14.36 -14.48
N ALA A 110 3.56 15.00 -13.53
CA ALA A 110 4.41 16.16 -13.80
C ALA A 110 5.62 15.80 -14.69
N GLN A 111 6.08 14.54 -14.63
CA GLN A 111 7.08 13.98 -15.53
C GLN A 111 6.50 13.57 -16.90
N GLY A 112 5.20 13.78 -17.15
CA GLY A 112 4.51 13.37 -18.37
C GLY A 112 4.18 11.88 -18.43
N LEU A 113 4.30 11.17 -17.31
CA LEU A 113 4.04 9.74 -17.20
C LEU A 113 2.58 9.45 -16.83
N ARG A 114 2.16 8.22 -17.11
CA ARG A 114 0.89 7.60 -16.69
C ARG A 114 1.18 6.19 -16.19
N ILE A 115 0.16 5.48 -15.71
CA ILE A 115 0.30 4.03 -15.44
C ILE A 115 0.80 3.33 -16.70
N HIS A 116 1.73 2.40 -16.50
CA HIS A 116 2.39 1.69 -17.58
C HIS A 116 1.35 0.91 -18.42
N PRO A 117 1.44 0.90 -19.76
CA PRO A 117 0.43 0.29 -20.63
C PRO A 117 0.24 -1.22 -20.40
N ASP A 118 1.26 -1.93 -19.92
CA ASP A 118 1.17 -3.36 -19.59
C ASP A 118 0.56 -3.63 -18.20
N VAL A 119 0.25 -2.59 -17.42
CA VAL A 119 -0.20 -2.74 -16.02
C VAL A 119 -1.65 -2.33 -15.85
N ARG A 120 -2.46 -3.25 -15.31
CA ARG A 120 -3.79 -2.90 -14.78
C ARG A 120 -3.64 -2.40 -13.35
N CYS A 121 -3.88 -1.11 -13.13
CA CYS A 121 -3.83 -0.52 -11.80
C CYS A 121 -5.22 -0.34 -11.22
N TYR A 122 -5.43 -0.87 -10.02
CA TYR A 122 -6.67 -0.73 -9.27
C TYR A 122 -6.42 0.05 -7.99
N ILE A 123 -7.36 0.93 -7.61
CA ILE A 123 -7.32 1.67 -6.35
C ILE A 123 -8.60 1.45 -5.57
N GLN A 124 -8.47 1.03 -4.31
CA GLN A 124 -9.59 0.79 -3.41
C GLN A 124 -9.42 1.53 -2.07
N CYS A 125 -10.42 2.34 -1.71
CA CYS A 125 -10.50 2.94 -0.38
C CYS A 125 -10.97 1.93 0.68
N GLY A 126 -10.47 2.08 1.91
CA GLY A 126 -10.84 1.22 3.04
C GLY A 126 -12.26 1.47 3.58
N SER A 127 -12.86 2.63 3.27
CA SER A 127 -14.22 2.98 3.67
C SER A 127 -14.84 4.01 2.73
N ILE A 128 -16.17 4.18 2.84
CA ILE A 128 -16.90 5.25 2.13
C ILE A 128 -16.39 6.62 2.57
N GLU A 129 -16.07 6.81 3.84
CA GLU A 129 -15.53 8.07 4.36
C GLU A 129 -14.20 8.46 3.67
N VAL A 130 -13.30 7.49 3.50
CA VAL A 130 -12.04 7.70 2.78
C VAL A 130 -12.30 8.00 1.31
N ARG A 131 -13.26 7.32 0.67
CA ARG A 131 -13.65 7.65 -0.72
C ARG A 131 -14.13 9.11 -0.83
N GLU A 132 -14.98 9.56 0.10
CA GLU A 132 -15.44 10.95 0.09
C GLU A 132 -14.31 11.94 0.37
N TYR A 133 -13.32 11.56 1.20
CA TYR A 133 -12.08 12.32 1.34
C TYR A 133 -11.33 12.43 0.00
N CYS A 134 -11.08 11.31 -0.67
CA CYS A 134 -10.43 11.28 -1.99
C CYS A 134 -11.16 12.16 -3.01
N ARG A 135 -12.49 12.10 -3.05
CA ARG A 135 -13.31 12.96 -3.92
C ARG A 135 -13.09 14.44 -3.61
N ARG A 136 -13.09 14.85 -2.33
CA ARG A 136 -12.84 16.25 -1.95
C ARG A 136 -11.43 16.72 -2.29
N GLN A 137 -10.44 15.84 -2.21
CA GLN A 137 -9.05 16.15 -2.55
C GLN A 137 -8.75 16.13 -4.07
N GLY A 138 -9.73 15.74 -4.90
CA GLY A 138 -9.54 15.57 -6.34
C GLY A 138 -8.71 14.33 -6.71
N TYR A 139 -8.62 13.35 -5.80
CA TYR A 139 -7.81 12.15 -6.01
C TYR A 139 -8.47 11.17 -6.97
N LEU A 140 -9.80 11.08 -6.98
CA LEU A 140 -10.50 10.16 -7.89
C LEU A 140 -10.24 10.56 -9.35
N GLU A 141 -10.28 11.85 -9.66
CA GLU A 141 -10.00 12.41 -10.98
C GLU A 141 -8.51 12.26 -11.35
N LEU A 142 -7.61 12.40 -10.37
CA LEU A 142 -6.19 12.15 -10.57
C LEU A 142 -5.94 10.68 -10.93
N PHE A 143 -6.53 9.76 -10.18
CA PHE A 143 -6.39 8.32 -10.37
C PHE A 143 -6.88 7.90 -11.75
N GLU A 144 -8.08 8.34 -12.14
CA GLU A 144 -8.63 8.11 -13.48
C GLU A 144 -7.72 8.70 -14.57
N ALA A 145 -7.24 9.94 -14.40
CA ALA A 145 -6.36 10.59 -15.37
C ALA A 145 -5.00 9.87 -15.55
N MET A 146 -4.54 9.15 -14.53
CA MET A 146 -3.34 8.30 -14.61
C MET A 146 -3.61 6.96 -15.29
N GLY A 147 -4.86 6.57 -15.48
CA GLY A 147 -5.26 5.26 -16.03
C GLY A 147 -5.54 4.20 -14.95
N ALA A 148 -5.76 4.60 -13.70
CA ALA A 148 -6.16 3.66 -12.65
C ALA A 148 -7.67 3.44 -12.65
N GLU A 149 -8.10 2.21 -12.38
CA GLU A 149 -9.49 1.87 -12.15
C GLU A 149 -9.81 1.97 -10.65
N PHE A 150 -10.79 2.82 -10.31
CA PHE A 150 -11.27 2.92 -8.94
C PHE A 150 -12.28 1.80 -8.62
N ILE A 151 -12.04 1.08 -7.54
CA ILE A 151 -12.94 0.05 -7.01
C ILE A 151 -13.62 0.59 -5.75
N GLU A 152 -14.94 0.39 -5.67
CA GLU A 152 -15.70 0.74 -4.48
C GLU A 152 -15.18 0.03 -3.20
N PRO A 153 -15.27 0.67 -2.02
CA PRO A 153 -14.80 0.11 -0.77
C PRO A 153 -15.39 -1.28 -0.50
N GLY A 154 -14.52 -2.25 -0.20
CA GLY A 154 -14.88 -3.65 0.05
C GLY A 154 -13.64 -4.51 0.28
N CYS A 155 -13.80 -5.83 0.44
CA CYS A 155 -12.66 -6.74 0.66
C CYS A 155 -11.82 -6.97 -0.61
N GLY A 156 -12.43 -7.03 -1.80
CA GLY A 156 -11.74 -7.02 -3.09
C GLY A 156 -10.75 -8.17 -3.33
N ALA A 157 -9.74 -7.89 -4.17
CA ALA A 157 -8.69 -8.84 -4.54
C ALA A 157 -7.90 -9.39 -3.35
N CYS A 158 -7.88 -8.68 -2.22
CA CYS A 158 -7.19 -9.11 -1.00
C CYS A 158 -7.71 -10.46 -0.46
N ILE A 159 -8.96 -10.83 -0.76
CA ILE A 159 -9.54 -12.14 -0.40
C ILE A 159 -9.86 -12.99 -1.64
N ASN A 160 -9.21 -12.70 -2.76
CA ASN A 160 -9.50 -13.31 -4.05
C ASN A 160 -10.95 -13.10 -4.54
N ALA A 161 -11.52 -11.91 -4.29
CA ALA A 161 -12.90 -11.59 -4.67
C ALA A 161 -13.00 -10.25 -5.41
N GLY A 162 -13.08 -10.28 -6.73
CA GLY A 162 -13.30 -9.09 -7.56
C GLY A 162 -12.11 -8.69 -8.43
N PRO A 163 -12.13 -7.48 -9.02
CA PRO A 163 -11.07 -7.00 -9.90
C PRO A 163 -9.72 -6.88 -9.19
N GLY A 164 -8.63 -7.05 -9.94
CA GLY A 164 -7.27 -7.00 -9.40
C GLY A 164 -6.69 -8.34 -8.91
N VAL A 165 -7.44 -9.44 -9.04
CA VAL A 165 -6.88 -10.79 -8.87
C VAL A 165 -6.10 -11.21 -10.12
N THR A 166 -5.04 -11.98 -9.94
CA THR A 166 -4.32 -12.62 -11.04
C THR A 166 -5.22 -13.66 -11.72
N ALA A 167 -5.00 -13.93 -13.01
CA ALA A 167 -5.78 -14.88 -13.81
C ALA A 167 -4.96 -16.13 -14.18
N ALA A 168 -3.65 -15.98 -14.37
CA ALA A 168 -2.74 -17.07 -14.73
C ALA A 168 -1.59 -17.21 -13.72
N PRO A 169 -0.99 -18.41 -13.58
CA PRO A 169 0.17 -18.63 -12.70
C PRO A 169 1.39 -17.76 -13.04
N GLY A 170 1.51 -17.32 -14.30
CA GLY A 170 2.59 -16.44 -14.74
C GLY A 170 2.35 -14.95 -14.48
N ASP A 171 1.14 -14.55 -14.08
CA ASP A 171 0.83 -13.15 -13.79
C ASP A 171 1.58 -12.71 -12.53
N VAL A 172 2.15 -11.52 -12.57
CA VAL A 172 2.81 -10.88 -11.44
C VAL A 172 2.00 -9.68 -10.99
N SER A 173 1.67 -9.65 -9.70
CA SER A 173 0.95 -8.55 -9.07
C SER A 173 1.78 -7.95 -7.93
N ILE A 174 1.65 -6.64 -7.73
CA ILE A 174 2.12 -5.95 -6.52
C ILE A 174 0.92 -5.32 -5.81
N SER A 175 0.84 -5.48 -4.50
CA SER A 175 -0.27 -4.97 -3.69
C SER A 175 0.21 -4.37 -2.39
N SER A 176 -0.55 -3.42 -1.87
CA SER A 176 -0.36 -2.85 -0.53
C SER A 176 -1.19 -3.54 0.55
N GLN A 177 -1.67 -4.75 0.28
CA GLN A 177 -2.28 -5.62 1.29
C GLN A 177 -1.23 -6.24 2.22
N ASN A 178 -1.68 -6.97 3.24
CA ASN A 178 -0.83 -7.54 4.27
C ASN A 178 -0.42 -9.01 4.05
N ARG A 179 -1.04 -9.73 3.09
CA ARG A 179 -0.83 -11.18 2.90
C ARG A 179 -0.65 -11.54 1.43
N ASN A 180 0.29 -12.43 1.14
CA ASN A 180 0.60 -12.91 -0.21
C ASN A 180 0.88 -14.42 -0.29
N PHE A 181 0.24 -15.21 0.57
CA PHE A 181 0.27 -16.67 0.47
C PHE A 181 -0.22 -17.15 -0.92
N PRO A 182 0.22 -18.32 -1.42
CA PRO A 182 -0.23 -18.85 -2.70
C PRO A 182 -1.77 -18.94 -2.77
N GLY A 183 -2.37 -18.46 -3.85
CA GLY A 183 -3.82 -18.43 -4.04
C GLY A 183 -4.56 -17.26 -3.35
N ARG A 184 -3.85 -16.39 -2.61
CA ARG A 184 -4.48 -15.30 -1.84
C ARG A 184 -5.19 -14.27 -2.71
N SER A 185 -4.65 -13.98 -3.88
CA SER A 185 -5.17 -13.00 -4.85
C SER A 185 -5.07 -13.55 -6.28
N GLY A 186 -5.55 -14.77 -6.44
CA GLY A 186 -5.51 -15.53 -7.69
C GLY A 186 -4.30 -16.49 -7.76
N PRO A 187 -4.12 -17.18 -8.90
CA PRO A 187 -3.11 -18.23 -9.08
C PRO A 187 -1.69 -17.71 -9.32
N GLY A 188 -1.52 -16.42 -9.59
CA GLY A 188 -0.24 -15.80 -9.92
C GLY A 188 0.62 -15.45 -8.71
N GLN A 189 1.68 -14.69 -8.99
CA GLN A 189 2.68 -14.26 -8.02
C GLN A 189 2.28 -12.90 -7.43
N LEU A 190 2.35 -12.78 -6.10
CA LEU A 190 1.95 -11.56 -5.41
C LEU A 190 3.10 -11.01 -4.54
N TYR A 191 3.55 -9.82 -4.88
CA TYR A 191 4.48 -9.02 -4.10
C TYR A 191 3.71 -8.06 -3.18
N LEU A 192 4.23 -7.82 -1.98
CA LEU A 192 3.68 -6.79 -1.08
C LEU A 192 4.61 -5.58 -1.06
N GLY A 193 4.05 -4.38 -1.13
CA GLY A 193 4.80 -3.13 -1.06
C GLY A 193 4.04 -2.03 -0.34
N SER A 194 4.77 -0.97 0.04
CA SER A 194 4.13 0.24 0.59
C SER A 194 3.23 0.94 -0.44
N PRO A 195 2.34 1.86 -0.03
CA PRO A 195 1.60 2.70 -0.96
C PRO A 195 2.47 3.39 -2.01
N TYR A 196 3.62 3.93 -1.57
CA TYR A 196 4.60 4.57 -2.44
C TYR A 196 5.17 3.59 -3.48
N THR A 197 5.64 2.43 -3.03
CA THR A 197 6.20 1.37 -3.88
C THR A 197 5.20 0.88 -4.91
N VAL A 198 3.94 0.63 -4.51
CA VAL A 198 2.89 0.14 -5.41
C VAL A 198 2.55 1.17 -6.49
N ALA A 199 2.37 2.46 -6.14
CA ALA A 199 2.09 3.49 -7.13
C ALA A 199 3.25 3.70 -8.10
N ALA A 200 4.50 3.74 -7.61
CA ALA A 200 5.65 3.89 -8.48
C ALA A 200 5.83 2.68 -9.39
N SER A 201 5.61 1.47 -8.88
CA SER A 201 5.65 0.24 -9.67
C SER A 201 4.57 0.21 -10.75
N ALA A 202 3.37 0.73 -10.47
CA ALA A 202 2.30 0.85 -11.45
C ALA A 202 2.67 1.74 -12.64
N VAL A 203 3.39 2.84 -12.37
CA VAL A 203 3.91 3.75 -13.40
C VAL A 203 5.12 3.16 -14.12
N ALA A 204 6.00 2.45 -13.40
CA ALA A 204 7.22 1.91 -13.95
C ALA A 204 7.02 0.63 -14.77
N GLY A 205 5.96 -0.15 -14.51
CA GLY A 205 5.77 -1.47 -15.13
C GLY A 205 6.59 -2.61 -14.50
N ALA A 206 7.29 -2.32 -13.39
CA ALA A 206 8.08 -3.27 -12.63
C ALA A 206 8.15 -2.86 -11.16
N VAL A 207 8.52 -3.78 -10.26
CA VAL A 207 8.72 -3.49 -8.84
C VAL A 207 9.87 -2.49 -8.68
N VAL A 208 9.57 -1.27 -8.22
CA VAL A 208 10.55 -0.19 -7.99
C VAL A 208 10.24 0.56 -6.71
N GLU A 209 11.25 1.18 -6.13
CA GLU A 209 11.07 2.14 -5.06
C GLU A 209 10.72 3.52 -5.61
N TRP A 210 10.17 4.36 -4.74
CA TRP A 210 9.91 5.75 -5.06
C TRP A 210 10.82 6.63 -4.22
N VAL A 211 11.60 7.48 -4.88
CA VAL A 211 12.42 8.51 -4.25
C VAL A 211 11.83 9.88 -4.60
N PRO A 212 11.38 10.68 -3.62
CA PRO A 212 10.76 11.97 -3.90
C PRO A 212 11.65 12.89 -4.73
N GLY A 213 11.13 13.38 -5.86
CA GLY A 213 11.82 14.29 -6.76
C GLY A 213 12.73 13.62 -7.79
N GLU A 214 12.90 12.29 -7.73
CA GLU A 214 13.66 11.56 -8.74
C GLU A 214 12.75 11.09 -9.90
N PRO A 215 13.30 11.01 -11.13
CA PRO A 215 12.53 10.49 -12.26
C PRO A 215 12.17 9.01 -12.09
N ILE A 216 10.88 8.69 -12.27
CA ILE A 216 10.45 7.30 -12.41
C ILE A 216 10.85 6.84 -13.81
N ARG A 217 11.46 5.65 -13.93
CA ARG A 217 11.95 5.10 -15.19
C ARG A 217 11.11 3.88 -15.59
N PRO A 218 10.13 4.03 -16.49
CA PRO A 218 9.35 2.89 -16.96
C PRO A 218 10.19 1.90 -17.76
N VAL A 219 9.90 0.62 -17.61
CA VAL A 219 10.46 -0.42 -18.47
C VAL A 219 9.89 -0.30 -19.88
N PRO A 220 10.57 -0.81 -20.93
CA PRO A 220 10.01 -0.83 -22.29
C PRO A 220 8.73 -1.66 -22.32
N ALA A 221 7.64 -1.17 -22.93
CA ALA A 221 6.40 -1.94 -23.06
C ALA A 221 6.63 -3.29 -23.78
N ARG A 222 5.86 -4.31 -23.40
CA ARG A 222 5.90 -5.62 -24.09
C ARG A 222 5.38 -5.44 -25.52
N GLU A 223 5.96 -6.19 -26.45
CA GLU A 223 5.39 -6.26 -27.79
C GLU A 223 3.97 -6.84 -27.72
N PRO A 224 3.02 -6.29 -28.48
CA PRO A 224 1.69 -6.86 -28.55
C PRO A 224 1.80 -8.30 -29.05
N GLN A 225 1.32 -9.26 -28.26
CA GLN A 225 1.24 -10.64 -28.73
C GLN A 225 0.29 -10.67 -29.93
N PRO A 226 0.69 -11.28 -31.06
CA PRO A 226 -0.22 -11.48 -32.18
C PRO A 226 -1.43 -12.29 -31.71
N ALA A 227 -2.62 -11.84 -32.12
CA ALA A 227 -3.91 -12.44 -31.78
C ALA A 227 -4.05 -13.89 -32.28
#